data_AF-A0A1Z5JXP5-F1
#
_entry.id   AF-A0A1Z5JXP5-F1
#
_cell.length_a   1.000
_cell.length_b   1.000
_cell.length_c   1.000
_cell.angle_alpha   90.00
_cell.angle_beta   90.00
_cell.angle_gamma   90.00
#
_symmetry.space_group_name_H-M   'P 1'
#
loop_
_entity.id
_entity.type
_entity.pdbx_description
1 polymer ?
#
loop_
_entity_poly.entity_id
_entity_poly.type
_entity_poly.pdbx_seq_one_letter_code
_entity_poly.pdbx_strand_id
1 'polypeptide(L)'
;MRSSSFHTLVLWFYWASLATAFVAPPFFTNHHRLPARNIVRLFWEEEIDDRLDMNNMNGEVDNTAGDTDDSNRSILFLDYQRWTASVQTTIQNLEKKRVSLQSELEKAESLEATVARAQLITNNLYLFSSPSIKKMTVQDWENDGQEVELILNPSYESAAAEADALFQQARKLKRGSAVVQALLQETACAQEILQDAQMDLASALSDNDEVNENMFMLVQDRLLRSSKTTNFSPPQTDDSNSQRQTRNPSNKMRKPEMGTPASNVRKIISPYSGCTILVGRNRRGNEYLSFKEARQNDVWLHARGTPGAHVLILQRSPQIVATDECWQLAANLAAFYSDGRADTRVDIMAAEPKHILKPAGSPLGTVKIRQELKVITGFPEDVPSELKEARDASGQATSYRRTDKAKLKKRNKDSIEKAKQRQKERRKKKKEEQTI
;
A
#
# COMPACT_ATOMS: atom_id res chain seq x y z
N MET A 1 8.32 -68.53 -50.64
CA MET A 1 7.64 -68.42 -49.33
C MET A 1 7.51 -66.94 -49.01
N ARG A 2 6.30 -66.38 -49.09
CA ARG A 2 5.44 -66.01 -47.94
C ARG A 2 6.06 -64.93 -47.03
N SER A 3 5.40 -63.82 -46.69
CA SER A 3 4.13 -63.21 -47.18
C SER A 3 3.82 -61.98 -46.32
N SER A 4 3.28 -60.90 -46.91
CA SER A 4 2.33 -59.95 -46.26
C SER A 4 2.82 -59.14 -45.03
N SER A 5 2.32 -57.97 -44.63
CA SER A 5 1.50 -56.87 -45.20
C SER A 5 1.67 -55.65 -44.23
N PHE A 6 1.10 -54.44 -44.35
CA PHE A 6 -0.02 -53.92 -45.17
C PHE A 6 0.22 -52.43 -45.57
N HIS A 7 -0.81 -51.58 -45.49
CA HIS A 7 -0.90 -50.13 -45.77
C HIS A 7 -0.64 -49.28 -44.49
N THR A 8 -0.51 -47.94 -44.49
CA THR A 8 -1.15 -46.86 -45.30
C THR A 8 -0.26 -45.59 -45.21
N LEU A 9 0.19 -44.93 -46.30
CA LEU A 9 -0.39 -43.72 -46.97
C LEU A 9 -0.93 -42.62 -46.00
N VAL A 10 -0.77 -41.30 -46.20
CA VAL A 10 0.04 -40.49 -47.15
C VAL A 10 0.23 -39.05 -46.63
N LEU A 11 1.46 -38.56 -46.79
CA LEU A 11 1.96 -37.21 -47.19
C LEU A 11 1.02 -35.98 -47.34
N TRP A 12 1.54 -34.83 -46.84
CA TRP A 12 1.76 -33.52 -47.53
C TRP A 12 1.02 -32.21 -47.18
N PHE A 13 1.80 -31.14 -47.39
CA PHE A 13 1.65 -29.71 -47.07
C PHE A 13 0.65 -28.92 -47.93
N TYR A 14 0.12 -27.82 -47.37
CA TYR A 14 -0.15 -26.50 -48.00
C TYR A 14 -0.25 -25.47 -46.85
N TRP A 15 0.64 -24.49 -46.62
CA TRP A 15 1.03 -23.28 -47.38
C TRP A 15 -0.07 -22.24 -47.70
N ALA A 16 0.09 -21.08 -47.04
CA ALA A 16 -0.10 -19.71 -47.53
C ALA A 16 -1.49 -19.04 -47.65
N SER A 17 -1.62 -18.00 -46.81
CA SER A 17 -1.88 -16.60 -47.21
C SER A 17 -3.23 -16.20 -47.82
N LEU A 18 -3.95 -15.34 -47.10
CA LEU A 18 -4.69 -14.24 -47.69
C LEU A 18 -4.58 -13.02 -46.79
N ALA A 19 -3.97 -11.96 -47.31
CA ALA A 19 -3.85 -10.67 -46.66
C ALA A 19 -4.88 -9.70 -47.23
N THR A 20 -5.59 -8.97 -46.38
CA THR A 20 -6.25 -7.72 -46.73
C THR A 20 -5.98 -6.68 -45.65
N ALA A 21 -5.15 -5.70 -45.99
CA ALA A 21 -5.03 -4.48 -45.20
C ALA A 21 -6.31 -3.67 -45.36
N PHE A 22 -6.82 -3.08 -44.27
CA PHE A 22 -7.77 -1.98 -44.36
C PHE A 22 -7.15 -0.73 -43.75
N VAL A 23 -6.83 0.23 -44.61
CA VAL A 23 -6.40 1.57 -44.25
C VAL A 23 -7.65 2.40 -43.94
N ALA A 24 -7.68 3.07 -42.79
CA ALA A 24 -8.71 4.05 -42.45
C ALA A 24 -8.10 5.45 -42.38
N PRO A 25 -8.43 6.38 -43.30
CA PRO A 25 -8.08 7.79 -43.21
C PRO A 25 -9.05 8.56 -42.28
N PRO A 26 -8.75 9.82 -41.91
CA PRO A 26 -9.21 10.39 -40.65
C PRO A 26 -10.55 11.13 -40.73
N PHE A 27 -11.27 11.18 -39.60
CA PHE A 27 -12.27 12.22 -39.35
C PHE A 27 -12.06 12.86 -37.97
N PHE A 28 -11.64 14.12 -38.02
CA PHE A 28 -11.88 15.09 -36.95
C PHE A 28 -13.38 15.41 -36.92
N THR A 29 -14.03 15.31 -35.77
CA THR A 29 -14.93 16.37 -35.28
C THR A 29 -14.89 16.42 -33.76
N ASN A 30 -14.99 17.64 -33.24
CA ASN A 30 -14.76 17.98 -31.84
C ASN A 30 -16.11 18.32 -31.18
N HIS A 31 -16.54 17.57 -30.17
CA HIS A 31 -17.66 17.98 -29.33
C HIS A 31 -17.44 17.65 -27.84
N HIS A 32 -17.25 18.72 -27.06
CA HIS A 32 -17.44 18.70 -25.61
C HIS A 32 -18.85 18.20 -25.25
N ARG A 33 -18.95 17.32 -24.25
CA ARG A 33 -20.00 17.38 -23.21
C ARG A 33 -19.55 16.65 -21.94
N LEU A 34 -20.07 17.15 -20.81
CA LEU A 34 -19.62 16.85 -19.44
C LEU A 34 -20.20 15.52 -18.92
N PRO A 35 -19.57 14.86 -17.93
CA PRO A 35 -20.06 13.60 -17.39
C PRO A 35 -21.31 13.79 -16.52
N ALA A 36 -22.32 12.95 -16.76
CA ALA A 36 -23.54 12.90 -15.94
C ALA A 36 -23.29 12.22 -14.58
N ARG A 37 -23.97 12.71 -13.54
CA ARG A 37 -23.99 12.15 -12.18
C ARG A 37 -25.35 11.47 -11.92
N ASN A 38 -25.36 10.52 -11.00
CA ASN A 38 -26.53 9.99 -10.26
C ASN A 38 -27.63 9.21 -11.02
N ILE A 39 -27.51 7.88 -11.02
CA ILE A 39 -28.56 6.88 -10.68
C ILE A 39 -27.75 5.72 -10.04
N VAL A 40 -27.96 5.20 -8.82
CA VAL A 40 -29.17 4.74 -8.12
C VAL A 40 -29.13 5.15 -6.64
N ARG A 41 -30.25 5.62 -6.08
CA ARG A 41 -30.48 5.81 -4.64
C ARG A 41 -31.93 5.43 -4.32
N LEU A 42 -32.18 4.19 -3.90
CA LEU A 42 -33.46 3.72 -3.38
C LEU A 42 -33.20 2.62 -2.33
N PHE A 43 -34.06 2.55 -1.30
CA PHE A 43 -34.13 1.53 -0.24
C PHE A 43 -32.92 1.38 0.71
N TRP A 44 -32.88 2.21 1.76
CA TRP A 44 -33.33 1.82 3.11
C TRP A 44 -33.34 3.05 4.02
N GLU A 45 -34.41 3.23 4.77
CA GLU A 45 -34.65 4.32 5.73
C GLU A 45 -35.45 3.70 6.89
N GLU A 46 -34.97 3.90 8.13
CA GLU A 46 -35.39 3.39 9.46
C GLU A 46 -34.16 2.80 10.19
N GLU A 47 -33.93 3.05 11.48
CA GLU A 47 -34.30 4.15 12.37
C GLU A 47 -33.35 4.09 13.58
N ILE A 48 -32.96 5.23 14.13
CA ILE A 48 -32.80 5.53 15.57
C ILE A 48 -32.14 6.90 15.71
N ASP A 49 -32.87 7.79 16.36
CA ASP A 49 -32.52 9.16 16.69
C ASP A 49 -31.77 9.19 18.02
N ASP A 50 -30.83 10.13 18.17
CA ASP A 50 -30.32 10.60 19.46
C ASP A 50 -29.55 11.92 19.24
N ARG A 51 -30.26 12.94 18.74
CA ARG A 51 -29.79 14.32 18.76
C ARG A 51 -30.03 14.96 20.13
N LEU A 52 -28.96 15.14 20.89
CA LEU A 52 -28.91 16.15 21.95
C LEU A 52 -28.33 17.46 21.38
N ASP A 53 -29.22 18.34 20.92
CA ASP A 53 -28.91 19.76 20.72
C ASP A 53 -28.79 20.45 22.09
N MET A 54 -27.64 21.06 22.39
CA MET A 54 -27.53 22.12 23.39
C MET A 54 -26.57 23.21 22.91
N ASN A 55 -27.15 24.28 22.38
CA ASN A 55 -26.47 25.55 22.13
C ASN A 55 -26.60 26.46 23.36
N ASN A 56 -25.63 27.36 23.53
CA ASN A 56 -25.71 28.59 24.33
C ASN A 56 -25.66 28.49 25.88
N MET A 57 -24.45 28.66 26.42
CA MET A 57 -24.25 29.52 27.61
C MET A 57 -23.04 30.43 27.41
N ASN A 58 -23.29 31.73 27.27
CA ASN A 58 -22.25 32.75 27.40
C ASN A 58 -21.98 32.97 28.89
N GLY A 59 -20.84 32.44 29.37
CA GLY A 59 -20.30 32.71 30.71
C GLY A 59 -19.26 33.83 30.69
N GLU A 60 -19.24 34.66 31.72
CA GLU A 60 -18.35 35.83 31.86
C GLU A 60 -16.88 35.41 32.04
N VAL A 61 -15.97 36.06 31.30
CA VAL A 61 -14.54 35.69 31.27
C VAL A 61 -13.77 36.34 32.42
N ASP A 62 -13.41 35.55 33.44
CA ASP A 62 -12.37 35.94 34.41
C ASP A 62 -11.01 35.37 33.98
N ASN A 63 -9.99 36.22 33.96
CA ASN A 63 -8.70 35.91 33.33
C ASN A 63 -7.75 35.23 34.33
N THR A 64 -7.73 33.90 34.33
CA THR A 64 -6.63 33.12 34.93
C THR A 64 -6.09 32.07 33.94
N ALA A 65 -4.80 31.74 34.05
CA ALA A 65 -4.04 31.10 32.97
C ALA A 65 -4.30 29.58 32.80
N GLY A 66 -5.49 29.21 32.32
CA GLY A 66 -5.89 27.81 32.05
C GLY A 66 -6.29 27.47 30.60
N ASP A 67 -6.78 28.43 29.81
CA ASP A 67 -7.50 28.16 28.54
C ASP A 67 -6.71 27.46 27.41
N THR A 68 -5.38 27.48 27.45
CA THR A 68 -4.56 26.98 26.34
C THR A 68 -4.46 25.45 26.28
N ASP A 69 -4.69 24.74 27.38
CA ASP A 69 -4.65 23.28 27.42
C ASP A 69 -5.97 22.69 26.89
N ASP A 70 -7.11 23.22 27.33
CA ASP A 70 -8.45 22.76 26.94
C ASP A 70 -8.77 23.04 25.46
N SER A 71 -8.32 24.19 24.95
CA SER A 71 -8.37 24.51 23.51
C SER A 71 -7.59 23.49 22.67
N ASN A 72 -6.44 23.02 23.15
CA ASN A 72 -5.62 22.03 22.44
C ASN A 72 -6.21 20.62 22.54
N ARG A 73 -6.75 20.20 23.69
CA ARG A 73 -7.52 18.95 23.84
C ARG A 73 -8.67 18.90 22.83
N SER A 74 -9.44 19.99 22.73
CA SER A 74 -10.57 20.11 21.81
C SER A 74 -10.18 19.95 20.33
N ILE A 75 -9.06 20.56 19.92
CA ILE A 75 -8.53 20.42 18.54
C ILE A 75 -8.04 18.99 18.27
N LEU A 76 -7.33 18.39 19.23
CA LEU A 76 -6.82 17.01 19.12
C LEU A 76 -7.96 15.99 18.98
N PHE A 77 -9.02 16.14 19.77
CA PHE A 77 -10.21 15.30 19.72
C PHE A 77 -10.97 15.45 18.39
N LEU A 78 -11.13 16.67 17.88
CA LEU A 78 -11.76 16.92 16.57
C LEU A 78 -10.96 16.28 15.42
N ASP A 79 -9.63 16.40 15.44
CA ASP A 79 -8.78 15.72 14.44
C ASP A 79 -8.85 14.19 14.61
N TYR A 80 -8.90 13.66 15.83
CA TYR A 80 -9.14 12.22 16.07
C TYR A 80 -10.45 11.75 15.42
N GLN A 81 -11.57 12.43 15.68
CA GLN A 81 -12.86 12.11 15.05
C GLN A 81 -12.79 12.12 13.52
N ARG A 82 -12.14 13.13 12.92
CA ARG A 82 -11.96 13.25 11.46
C ARG A 82 -11.16 12.10 10.87
N TRP A 83 -10.10 11.66 11.55
CA TRP A 83 -9.30 10.52 11.12
C TRP A 83 -10.06 9.20 11.24
N THR A 84 -10.74 8.96 12.37
CA THR A 84 -11.58 7.77 12.59
C THR A 84 -12.70 7.68 11.54
N ALA A 85 -13.39 8.77 11.24
CA ALA A 85 -14.41 8.84 10.19
C ALA A 85 -13.85 8.56 8.79
N SER A 86 -12.65 9.07 8.47
CA SER A 86 -11.98 8.74 7.19
C SER A 86 -11.65 7.25 7.10
N VAL A 87 -11.07 6.67 8.16
CA VAL A 87 -10.72 5.24 8.22
C VAL A 87 -11.98 4.39 8.02
N GLN A 88 -13.05 4.66 8.77
CA GLN A 88 -14.33 3.96 8.66
C GLN A 88 -14.92 4.06 7.24
N THR A 89 -14.89 5.24 6.63
CA THR A 89 -15.33 5.46 5.23
C THR A 89 -14.50 4.64 4.24
N THR A 90 -13.19 4.56 4.43
CA THR A 90 -12.32 3.74 3.56
C THR A 90 -12.55 2.24 3.73
N ILE A 91 -12.80 1.75 4.95
CA ILE A 91 -13.18 0.36 5.22
C ILE A 91 -14.51 0.03 4.52
N GLN A 92 -15.54 0.88 4.65
CA GLN A 92 -16.83 0.69 3.98
C GLN A 92 -16.70 0.64 2.44
N ASN A 93 -15.82 1.46 1.86
CA ASN A 93 -15.58 1.46 0.42
C ASN A 93 -14.82 0.21 -0.06
N LEU A 94 -13.87 -0.30 0.74
CA LEU A 94 -13.21 -1.58 0.47
C LEU A 94 -14.18 -2.76 0.58
N GLU A 95 -15.06 -2.77 1.59
CA GLU A 95 -16.06 -3.83 1.77
C GLU A 95 -17.04 -3.89 0.59
N LYS A 96 -17.54 -2.75 0.11
CA LYS A 96 -18.36 -2.68 -1.12
C LYS A 96 -17.63 -3.24 -2.34
N LYS A 97 -16.33 -2.93 -2.48
CA LYS A 97 -15.48 -3.49 -3.55
C LYS A 97 -15.28 -5.00 -3.40
N ARG A 98 -15.06 -5.48 -2.16
CA ARG A 98 -14.88 -6.90 -1.81
C ARG A 98 -16.12 -7.72 -2.18
N VAL A 99 -17.32 -7.26 -1.80
CA VAL A 99 -18.60 -7.89 -2.16
C VAL A 99 -18.81 -7.92 -3.68
N SER A 100 -18.49 -6.83 -4.39
CA SER A 100 -18.58 -6.80 -5.86
C SER A 100 -17.65 -7.83 -6.53
N LEU A 101 -16.39 -7.92 -6.09
CA LEU A 101 -15.41 -8.89 -6.60
C LEU A 101 -15.79 -10.33 -6.25
N GLN A 102 -16.37 -10.56 -5.08
CA GLN A 102 -16.86 -11.88 -4.66
C GLN A 102 -18.02 -12.34 -5.54
N SER A 103 -18.99 -11.47 -5.86
CA SER A 103 -20.06 -11.78 -6.83
C SER A 103 -19.55 -12.02 -8.26
N GLU A 104 -18.43 -11.39 -8.66
CA GLU A 104 -17.77 -11.71 -9.94
C GLU A 104 -17.07 -13.08 -9.92
N LEU A 105 -16.56 -13.51 -8.77
CA LEU A 105 -15.94 -14.83 -8.60
C LEU A 105 -17.00 -15.95 -8.56
N GLU A 106 -18.13 -15.76 -7.88
CA GLU A 106 -19.28 -16.68 -7.88
C GLU A 106 -19.83 -16.90 -9.32
N LYS A 107 -19.86 -15.84 -10.15
CA LYS A 107 -20.18 -15.93 -11.59
C LYS A 107 -19.13 -16.68 -12.41
N ALA A 108 -17.92 -16.86 -11.89
CA ALA A 108 -16.88 -17.68 -12.48
C ALA A 108 -16.90 -19.14 -11.96
N GLU A 109 -17.57 -19.42 -10.84
CA GLU A 109 -17.84 -20.78 -10.36
C GLU A 109 -19.00 -21.42 -11.14
N SER A 110 -20.03 -20.65 -11.50
CA SER A 110 -21.08 -21.09 -12.46
C SER A 110 -20.59 -21.26 -13.92
N LEU A 111 -19.28 -21.12 -14.16
CA LEU A 111 -18.65 -21.45 -15.43
C LEU A 111 -18.81 -22.93 -15.79
N GLU A 112 -18.76 -23.85 -14.82
CA GLU A 112 -18.91 -25.28 -15.12
C GLU A 112 -20.29 -25.58 -15.70
N ALA A 113 -21.36 -25.05 -15.11
CA ALA A 113 -22.71 -25.14 -15.67
C ALA A 113 -22.85 -24.45 -17.04
N THR A 114 -22.17 -23.31 -17.24
CA THR A 114 -22.15 -22.59 -18.54
C THR A 114 -21.47 -23.43 -19.64
N VAL A 115 -20.39 -24.12 -19.28
CA VAL A 115 -19.58 -24.97 -20.17
C VAL A 115 -20.30 -26.29 -20.46
N ALA A 116 -20.90 -26.94 -19.46
CA ALA A 116 -21.75 -28.11 -19.62
C ALA A 116 -22.96 -27.83 -20.54
N ARG A 117 -23.66 -26.69 -20.37
CA ARG A 117 -24.73 -26.27 -21.31
C ARG A 117 -24.19 -26.13 -22.73
N ALA A 118 -23.03 -25.49 -22.92
CA ALA A 118 -22.42 -25.31 -24.24
C ALA A 118 -22.04 -26.66 -24.88
N GLN A 119 -21.49 -27.61 -24.10
CA GLN A 119 -21.22 -28.99 -24.53
C GLN A 119 -22.51 -29.73 -24.91
N LEU A 120 -23.57 -29.66 -24.08
CA LEU A 120 -24.85 -30.31 -24.35
C LEU A 120 -25.49 -29.81 -25.66
N ILE A 121 -25.44 -28.50 -25.93
CA ILE A 121 -25.87 -27.94 -27.22
C ILE A 121 -24.97 -28.46 -28.36
N THR A 122 -23.64 -28.40 -28.19
CA THR A 122 -22.65 -28.78 -29.22
C THR A 122 -22.78 -30.26 -29.63
N ASN A 123 -22.95 -31.15 -28.67
CA ASN A 123 -23.10 -32.59 -28.89
C ASN A 123 -24.40 -32.92 -29.64
N ASN A 124 -25.44 -32.09 -29.48
CA ASN A 124 -26.78 -32.32 -30.03
C ASN A 124 -27.11 -31.42 -31.25
N LEU A 125 -26.14 -30.70 -31.83
CA LEU A 125 -26.38 -29.77 -32.94
C LEU A 125 -27.11 -30.38 -34.14
N TYR A 126 -26.93 -31.68 -34.39
CA TYR A 126 -27.60 -32.40 -35.48
C TYR A 126 -29.13 -32.41 -35.35
N LEU A 127 -29.67 -32.36 -34.13
CA LEU A 127 -31.10 -32.27 -33.85
C LEU A 127 -31.68 -30.88 -34.17
N PHE A 128 -30.83 -29.86 -34.25
CA PHE A 128 -31.19 -28.47 -34.52
C PHE A 128 -30.83 -28.03 -35.95
N SER A 129 -30.99 -28.96 -36.90
CA SER A 129 -30.70 -28.76 -38.34
C SER A 129 -31.56 -27.68 -39.03
N SER A 130 -32.58 -27.13 -38.36
CA SER A 130 -33.43 -26.03 -38.87
C SER A 130 -33.61 -24.95 -37.81
N PRO A 131 -33.50 -23.64 -38.15
CA PRO A 131 -33.69 -22.52 -37.21
C PRO A 131 -35.08 -22.45 -36.56
N SER A 132 -36.07 -23.16 -37.13
CA SER A 132 -37.43 -23.25 -36.57
C SER A 132 -37.50 -24.10 -35.29
N ILE A 133 -36.55 -25.00 -35.07
CA ILE A 133 -36.53 -25.92 -33.92
C ILE A 133 -35.84 -25.21 -32.75
N LYS A 134 -36.61 -24.88 -31.70
CA LYS A 134 -36.10 -24.18 -30.49
C LYS A 134 -36.14 -25.02 -29.21
N LYS A 135 -36.67 -26.24 -29.29
CA LYS A 135 -36.80 -27.18 -28.18
C LYS A 135 -36.57 -28.61 -28.69
N MET A 136 -35.87 -29.43 -27.91
CA MET A 136 -35.70 -30.87 -28.17
C MET A 136 -35.38 -31.59 -26.86
N THR A 137 -35.89 -32.81 -26.68
CA THR A 137 -35.40 -33.71 -25.62
C THR A 137 -34.08 -34.31 -26.07
N VAL A 138 -33.02 -34.17 -25.26
CA VAL A 138 -31.67 -34.66 -25.57
C VAL A 138 -31.16 -35.53 -24.42
N GLN A 139 -30.23 -36.45 -24.70
CA GLN A 139 -29.56 -37.22 -23.66
C GLN A 139 -28.26 -36.54 -23.24
N ASP A 140 -28.12 -36.31 -21.94
CA ASP A 140 -26.91 -35.77 -21.32
C ASP A 140 -25.95 -36.90 -20.95
N TRP A 141 -25.09 -37.26 -21.91
CA TRP A 141 -24.07 -38.29 -21.73
C TRP A 141 -22.99 -37.95 -20.69
N GLU A 142 -22.90 -36.70 -20.22
CA GLU A 142 -22.01 -36.33 -19.10
C GLU A 142 -22.68 -36.61 -17.73
N ASN A 143 -24.01 -36.71 -17.69
CA ASN A 143 -24.81 -37.08 -16.51
C ASN A 143 -25.57 -38.40 -16.72
N ASP A 144 -24.83 -39.49 -16.93
CA ASP A 144 -25.33 -40.88 -17.06
C ASP A 144 -26.41 -41.10 -18.15
N GLY A 145 -26.50 -40.22 -19.15
CA GLY A 145 -27.46 -40.33 -20.25
C GLY A 145 -28.89 -39.87 -19.89
N GLN A 146 -29.06 -39.09 -18.83
CA GLN A 146 -30.37 -38.56 -18.43
C GLN A 146 -31.01 -37.72 -19.56
N GLU A 147 -32.32 -37.87 -19.74
CA GLU A 147 -33.08 -37.10 -20.72
C GLU A 147 -33.43 -35.71 -20.17
N VAL A 148 -32.98 -34.67 -20.88
CA VAL A 148 -33.13 -33.26 -20.51
C VAL A 148 -33.83 -32.51 -21.64
N GLU A 149 -34.82 -31.66 -21.33
CA GLU A 149 -35.44 -30.76 -22.31
C GLU A 149 -34.49 -29.59 -22.60
N LEU A 150 -33.81 -29.61 -23.75
CA LEU A 150 -32.96 -28.52 -24.20
C LEU A 150 -33.79 -27.44 -24.88
N ILE A 151 -33.95 -26.31 -24.21
CA ILE A 151 -34.61 -25.10 -24.73
C ILE A 151 -33.53 -24.10 -25.14
N LEU A 152 -33.49 -23.75 -26.44
CA LEU A 152 -32.61 -22.74 -27.00
C LEU A 152 -33.13 -21.33 -26.69
N ASN A 153 -32.23 -20.39 -26.46
CA ASN A 153 -32.56 -19.00 -26.19
C ASN A 153 -32.93 -18.29 -27.52
N PRO A 154 -34.13 -17.70 -27.65
CA PRO A 154 -34.60 -17.09 -28.90
C PRO A 154 -33.82 -15.84 -29.34
N SER A 155 -32.90 -15.31 -28.51
CA SER A 155 -31.99 -14.22 -28.87
C SER A 155 -30.84 -14.62 -29.80
N TYR A 156 -30.57 -15.91 -29.99
CA TYR A 156 -29.53 -16.41 -30.90
C TYR A 156 -30.11 -16.90 -32.23
N GLU A 157 -29.34 -16.72 -33.31
CA GLU A 157 -29.74 -17.11 -34.67
C GLU A 157 -29.74 -18.64 -34.89
N SER A 158 -28.92 -19.37 -34.13
CA SER A 158 -28.79 -20.83 -34.21
C SER A 158 -28.27 -21.45 -32.91
N ALA A 159 -28.45 -22.76 -32.76
CA ALA A 159 -27.89 -23.54 -31.66
C ALA A 159 -26.34 -23.41 -31.58
N ALA A 160 -25.67 -23.41 -32.73
CA ALA A 160 -24.23 -23.22 -32.80
C ALA A 160 -23.81 -21.82 -32.31
N ALA A 161 -24.54 -20.77 -32.68
CA ALA A 161 -24.29 -19.41 -32.21
C ALA A 161 -24.51 -19.26 -30.69
N GLU A 162 -25.51 -19.94 -30.11
CA GLU A 162 -25.68 -20.00 -28.64
C GLU A 162 -24.49 -20.70 -27.97
N ALA A 163 -24.09 -21.88 -28.46
CA ALA A 163 -22.96 -22.63 -27.89
C ALA A 163 -21.64 -21.84 -27.97
N ASP A 164 -21.34 -21.22 -29.11
CA ASP A 164 -20.15 -20.37 -29.27
C ASP A 164 -20.19 -19.15 -28.35
N ALA A 165 -21.34 -18.50 -28.18
CA ALA A 165 -21.50 -17.38 -27.24
C ALA A 165 -21.23 -17.82 -25.78
N LEU A 166 -21.77 -18.97 -25.36
CA LEU A 166 -21.53 -19.54 -24.03
C LEU A 166 -20.04 -19.89 -23.82
N PHE A 167 -19.37 -20.50 -24.82
CA PHE A 167 -17.93 -20.76 -24.75
C PHE A 167 -17.10 -19.47 -24.70
N GLN A 168 -17.47 -18.43 -25.45
CA GLN A 168 -16.80 -17.13 -25.39
C GLN A 168 -16.97 -16.46 -24.03
N GLN A 169 -18.18 -16.53 -23.44
CA GLN A 169 -18.47 -16.06 -22.08
C GLN A 169 -17.61 -16.81 -21.05
N ALA A 170 -17.59 -18.14 -21.08
CA ALA A 170 -16.75 -18.96 -20.20
C ALA A 170 -15.25 -18.63 -20.35
N ARG A 171 -14.74 -18.51 -21.58
CA ARG A 171 -13.34 -18.09 -21.84
C ARG A 171 -13.04 -16.67 -21.34
N LYS A 172 -14.02 -15.77 -21.29
CA LYS A 172 -13.85 -14.41 -20.72
C LYS A 172 -13.80 -14.47 -19.19
N LEU A 173 -14.75 -15.15 -18.56
CA LEU A 173 -14.82 -15.32 -17.11
C LEU A 173 -13.58 -16.05 -16.56
N LYS A 174 -13.14 -17.15 -17.19
CA LYS A 174 -11.93 -17.90 -16.79
C LYS A 174 -10.62 -17.09 -16.88
N ARG A 175 -10.55 -16.13 -17.81
CA ARG A 175 -9.39 -15.21 -17.90
C ARG A 175 -9.47 -14.09 -16.87
N GLY A 176 -10.68 -13.63 -16.54
CA GLY A 176 -10.92 -12.61 -15.51
C GLY A 176 -10.73 -13.14 -14.08
N SER A 177 -11.12 -14.38 -13.78
CA SER A 177 -11.19 -14.90 -12.41
C SER A 177 -9.84 -14.88 -11.68
N ALA A 178 -8.73 -15.17 -12.36
CA ALA A 178 -7.39 -15.06 -11.77
C ALA A 178 -7.03 -13.62 -11.37
N VAL A 179 -7.46 -12.62 -12.14
CA VAL A 179 -7.25 -11.19 -11.84
C VAL A 179 -8.18 -10.74 -10.71
N VAL A 180 -9.46 -11.16 -10.76
CA VAL A 180 -10.46 -10.89 -9.70
C VAL A 180 -10.00 -11.49 -8.37
N GLN A 181 -9.47 -12.71 -8.37
CA GLN A 181 -8.94 -13.37 -7.16
C GLN A 181 -7.72 -12.64 -6.57
N ALA A 182 -6.80 -12.16 -7.42
CA ALA A 182 -5.68 -11.35 -6.97
C ALA A 182 -6.14 -10.00 -6.37
N LEU A 183 -7.05 -9.30 -7.06
CA LEU A 183 -7.65 -8.05 -6.56
C LEU A 183 -8.41 -8.26 -5.26
N LEU A 184 -9.11 -9.39 -5.10
CA LEU A 184 -9.83 -9.74 -3.87
C LEU A 184 -8.86 -9.92 -2.70
N GLN A 185 -7.74 -10.62 -2.91
CA GLN A 185 -6.67 -10.77 -1.90
C GLN A 185 -6.03 -9.43 -1.53
N GLU A 186 -5.75 -8.57 -2.51
CA GLU A 186 -5.26 -7.20 -2.27
C GLU A 186 -6.26 -6.38 -1.44
N THR A 187 -7.55 -6.42 -1.77
CA THR A 187 -8.58 -5.71 -0.99
C THR A 187 -8.76 -6.24 0.42
N ALA A 188 -8.67 -7.56 0.63
CA ALA A 188 -8.76 -8.17 1.96
C ALA A 188 -7.56 -7.77 2.84
N CYS A 189 -6.34 -7.78 2.30
CA CYS A 189 -5.16 -7.32 3.01
C CYS A 189 -5.22 -5.81 3.34
N ALA A 190 -5.72 -4.99 2.40
CA ALA A 190 -5.97 -3.57 2.63
C ALA A 190 -6.98 -3.32 3.77
N GLN A 191 -8.03 -4.14 3.83
CA GLN A 191 -9.07 -4.07 4.87
C GLN A 191 -8.54 -4.49 6.24
N GLU A 192 -7.77 -5.59 6.34
CA GLU A 192 -7.09 -6.03 7.57
C GLU A 192 -6.21 -4.91 8.16
N ILE A 193 -5.38 -4.27 7.31
CA ILE A 193 -4.49 -3.17 7.73
C ILE A 193 -5.25 -1.97 8.31
N LEU A 194 -6.45 -1.67 7.78
CA LEU A 194 -7.30 -0.57 8.24
C LEU A 194 -8.14 -0.94 9.47
N GLN A 195 -8.60 -2.19 9.59
CA GLN A 195 -9.30 -2.68 10.78
C GLN A 195 -8.39 -2.69 12.01
N ASP A 196 -7.16 -3.18 11.87
CA ASP A 196 -6.12 -3.00 12.87
C ASP A 196 -5.94 -1.52 13.26
N ALA A 197 -5.83 -0.62 12.26
CA ALA A 197 -5.63 0.80 12.53
C ALA A 197 -6.86 1.45 13.20
N GLN A 198 -8.07 0.92 12.97
CA GLN A 198 -9.28 1.31 13.67
C GLN A 198 -9.26 0.86 15.13
N MET A 199 -8.74 -0.35 15.42
CA MET A 199 -8.50 -0.81 16.80
C MET A 199 -7.42 0.01 17.49
N ASP A 200 -6.31 0.31 16.79
CA ASP A 200 -5.24 1.17 17.31
C ASP A 200 -5.78 2.59 17.61
N LEU A 201 -6.62 3.17 16.73
CA LEU A 201 -7.32 4.44 16.97
C LEU A 201 -8.23 4.37 18.20
N ALA A 202 -9.08 3.35 18.31
CA ALA A 202 -9.95 3.18 19.47
C ALA A 202 -9.16 3.09 20.79
N SER A 203 -7.99 2.43 20.78
CA SER A 203 -7.07 2.36 21.93
C SER A 203 -6.33 3.68 22.25
N ALA A 204 -6.38 4.67 21.34
CA ALA A 204 -5.84 6.00 21.57
C ALA A 204 -6.84 6.91 22.30
N LEU A 205 -8.12 6.53 22.41
CA LEU A 205 -9.12 7.23 23.22
C LEU A 205 -9.20 6.60 24.61
N SER A 206 -9.24 7.43 25.65
CA SER A 206 -9.48 6.99 27.02
C SER A 206 -10.98 7.05 27.39
N ASP A 207 -11.36 6.44 28.51
CA ASP A 207 -12.75 6.43 29.02
C ASP A 207 -13.32 7.83 29.32
N ASN A 208 -12.46 8.86 29.42
CA ASN A 208 -12.81 10.26 29.65
C ASN A 208 -12.76 11.13 28.37
N ASP A 209 -12.82 10.50 27.18
CA ASP A 209 -12.64 11.13 25.86
C ASP A 209 -11.29 11.83 25.61
N GLU A 210 -10.33 11.76 26.54
CA GLU A 210 -8.98 12.27 26.30
C GLU A 210 -8.24 11.39 25.28
N VAL A 211 -7.70 12.01 24.23
CA VAL A 211 -6.91 11.34 23.18
C VAL A 211 -5.43 11.31 23.57
N ASN A 212 -4.85 10.11 23.60
CA ASN A 212 -3.42 9.91 23.72
C ASN A 212 -2.70 10.35 22.44
N GLU A 213 -2.23 11.60 22.41
CA GLU A 213 -1.55 12.22 21.27
C GLU A 213 -0.42 11.34 20.69
N ASN A 214 0.39 10.72 21.55
CA ASN A 214 1.49 9.85 21.13
C ASN A 214 1.00 8.61 20.38
N MET A 215 -0.05 7.95 20.87
CA MET A 215 -0.66 6.82 20.18
C MET A 215 -1.31 7.27 18.88
N PHE A 216 -2.12 8.32 18.91
CA PHE A 216 -2.80 8.87 17.74
C PHE A 216 -1.82 9.21 16.60
N MET A 217 -0.70 9.89 16.93
CA MET A 217 0.35 10.23 15.98
C MET A 217 1.07 9.00 15.37
N LEU A 218 1.21 7.90 16.13
CA LEU A 218 1.74 6.64 15.59
C LEU A 218 0.78 6.00 14.59
N VAL A 219 -0.53 6.02 14.89
CA VAL A 219 -1.56 5.46 13.99
C VAL A 219 -1.71 6.29 12.72
N GLN A 220 -1.64 7.63 12.83
CA GLN A 220 -1.56 8.50 11.66
C GLN A 220 -0.37 8.16 10.75
N ASP A 221 0.83 7.95 11.31
CA ASP A 221 2.01 7.61 10.51
C ASP A 221 1.90 6.20 9.89
N ARG A 222 1.31 5.23 10.60
CA ARG A 222 0.96 3.89 10.07
C ARG A 222 0.04 4.01 8.85
N LEU A 223 -1.08 4.73 8.98
CA LEU A 223 -2.08 4.95 7.92
C LEU A 223 -1.48 5.66 6.70
N LEU A 224 -0.62 6.66 6.91
CA LEU A 224 0.06 7.36 5.81
C LEU A 224 1.07 6.46 5.08
N ARG A 225 1.76 5.55 5.78
CA ARG A 225 2.66 4.56 5.15
C ARG A 225 1.90 3.51 4.35
N SER A 226 0.76 3.04 4.85
CA SER A 226 -0.07 2.04 4.18
C SER A 226 -0.98 2.61 3.09
N SER A 227 -1.13 3.94 3.00
CA SER A 227 -2.00 4.64 2.04
C SER A 227 -2.00 4.12 0.60
N LYS A 228 -0.85 3.71 0.07
CA LYS A 228 -0.74 3.13 -1.29
C LYS A 228 -1.38 1.74 -1.42
N THR A 229 -1.35 0.95 -0.35
CA THR A 229 -1.92 -0.39 -0.27
C THR A 229 -3.41 -0.33 0.10
N THR A 230 -3.77 0.57 1.03
CA THR A 230 -5.14 0.71 1.54
C THR A 230 -6.02 1.65 0.72
N ASN A 231 -5.43 2.42 -0.21
CA ASN A 231 -6.04 3.55 -0.89
C ASN A 231 -6.64 4.59 0.09
N PHE A 232 -6.09 4.67 1.30
CA PHE A 232 -6.52 5.61 2.33
C PHE A 232 -6.11 7.05 1.98
N SER A 233 -7.06 7.97 2.10
CA SER A 233 -6.80 9.41 2.06
C SER A 233 -6.92 9.99 3.47
N PRO A 234 -5.94 10.78 3.97
CA PRO A 234 -6.12 11.53 5.19
C PRO A 234 -7.27 12.55 5.02
N PRO A 235 -7.97 12.92 6.12
CA PRO A 235 -8.96 13.99 6.08
C PRO A 235 -8.29 15.32 5.67
N GLN A 236 -9.02 16.15 4.92
CA GLN A 236 -8.56 17.49 4.58
C GLN A 236 -8.73 18.38 5.81
N THR A 237 -7.63 18.92 6.34
CA THR A 237 -7.69 20.02 7.31
C THR A 237 -8.08 21.30 6.57
N ASP A 238 -8.97 22.10 7.16
CA ASP A 238 -9.60 23.26 6.50
C ASP A 238 -8.61 24.35 6.03
N ASP A 239 -7.40 24.33 6.59
CA ASP A 239 -6.19 25.06 6.16
C ASP A 239 -5.86 24.86 4.66
N SER A 240 -6.44 23.84 4.01
CA SER A 240 -6.24 23.46 2.61
C SER A 240 -7.15 24.19 1.61
N ASN A 241 -8.34 24.64 2.02
CA ASN A 241 -9.39 25.10 1.10
C ASN A 241 -9.30 26.60 0.78
N SER A 242 -8.63 27.38 1.65
CA SER A 242 -8.45 28.83 1.52
C SER A 242 -7.28 29.27 0.62
N GLN A 243 -6.51 28.33 0.03
CA GLN A 243 -5.36 28.63 -0.84
C GLN A 243 -5.57 28.38 -2.34
N ARG A 244 -6.79 28.04 -2.79
CA ARG A 244 -7.07 27.73 -4.21
C ARG A 244 -7.83 28.80 -5.00
N GLN A 245 -8.27 29.88 -4.37
CA GLN A 245 -8.81 31.06 -5.05
C GLN A 245 -8.13 32.33 -4.53
N THR A 246 -8.03 33.34 -5.41
CA THR A 246 -7.36 34.64 -5.23
C THR A 246 -5.86 34.62 -4.87
N ARG A 247 -5.02 34.48 -5.91
CA ARG A 247 -3.69 35.11 -5.88
C ARG A 247 -3.86 36.63 -5.88
N ASN A 248 -3.48 37.31 -4.79
CA ASN A 248 -3.08 38.72 -4.84
C ASN A 248 -1.87 38.93 -3.90
N PRO A 249 -0.80 39.62 -4.33
CA PRO A 249 0.54 39.45 -3.74
C PRO A 249 0.87 40.45 -2.62
N SER A 250 -0.06 40.78 -1.72
CA SER A 250 0.16 41.86 -0.74
C SER A 250 -0.71 41.81 0.52
N ASN A 251 -0.52 40.81 1.39
CA ASN A 251 -0.31 41.10 2.81
C ASN A 251 0.29 39.91 3.58
N LYS A 252 1.15 40.20 4.56
CA LYS A 252 1.97 39.20 5.27
C LYS A 252 1.76 39.34 6.78
N MET A 253 0.74 38.67 7.33
CA MET A 253 0.59 38.50 8.78
C MET A 253 0.73 37.02 9.16
N ARG A 254 1.19 36.79 10.40
CA ARG A 254 1.99 35.61 10.78
C ARG A 254 1.13 34.46 11.31
N LYS A 255 1.51 33.22 10.98
CA LYS A 255 0.99 32.00 11.61
C LYS A 255 1.48 31.86 13.06
N PRO A 256 0.75 31.16 13.95
CA PRO A 256 1.23 30.79 15.26
C PRO A 256 2.39 29.78 15.18
N GLU A 257 3.30 29.84 16.15
CA GLU A 257 4.61 29.18 16.06
C GLU A 257 4.59 27.70 16.49
N MET A 258 4.18 26.80 15.59
CA MET A 258 4.84 25.49 15.59
C MET A 258 6.32 25.71 15.26
N GLY A 259 7.20 25.29 16.17
CA GLY A 259 8.61 25.67 16.18
C GLY A 259 9.32 25.51 14.83
N THR A 260 10.20 26.47 14.54
CA THR A 260 10.91 26.59 13.25
C THR A 260 11.59 25.28 12.81
N PRO A 261 11.87 25.07 11.52
CA PRO A 261 12.61 23.88 11.06
C PRO A 261 13.93 23.61 11.82
N ALA A 262 14.55 24.65 12.38
CA ALA A 262 15.72 24.56 13.24
C ALA A 262 15.46 23.94 14.63
N SER A 263 14.26 24.08 15.23
CA SER A 263 13.94 23.45 16.53
C SER A 263 13.89 21.91 16.46
N ASN A 264 13.65 21.38 15.26
CA ASN A 264 13.58 19.96 14.96
C ASN A 264 14.99 19.32 14.77
N VAL A 265 16.05 20.09 15.03
CA VAL A 265 17.45 19.66 14.97
C VAL A 265 18.05 19.73 16.39
N ARG A 266 18.76 18.67 16.79
CA ARG A 266 19.63 18.69 17.98
C ARG A 266 21.03 19.11 17.55
N LYS A 267 21.56 20.20 18.11
CA LYS A 267 22.98 20.58 17.98
C LYS A 267 23.78 19.90 19.10
N ILE A 268 24.89 19.29 18.73
CA ILE A 268 25.88 18.66 19.60
C ILE A 268 27.25 19.26 19.23
N ILE A 269 28.11 19.48 20.21
CA ILE A 269 29.48 19.94 20.01
C ILE A 269 30.40 18.83 20.55
N SER A 270 31.38 18.38 19.77
CA SER A 270 32.38 17.44 20.29
C SER A 270 33.21 18.13 21.38
N PRO A 271 33.42 17.48 22.54
CA PRO A 271 34.04 18.12 23.70
C PRO A 271 35.51 18.47 23.51
N TYR A 272 36.25 17.74 22.67
CA TYR A 272 37.69 17.98 22.46
C TYR A 272 37.99 18.70 21.14
N SER A 273 37.27 18.39 20.05
CA SER A 273 37.52 18.99 18.74
C SER A 273 36.75 20.30 18.48
N GLY A 274 35.76 20.63 19.30
CA GLY A 274 34.86 21.78 19.08
C GLY A 274 33.95 21.67 17.85
N CYS A 275 33.97 20.53 17.14
CA CYS A 275 33.19 20.34 15.92
C CYS A 275 31.68 20.32 16.21
N THR A 276 30.90 21.03 15.41
CA THR A 276 29.43 21.04 15.51
C THR A 276 28.82 19.92 14.67
N ILE A 277 28.07 19.06 15.33
CA ILE A 277 27.26 17.98 14.74
C ILE A 277 25.79 18.35 14.90
N LEU A 278 25.00 18.24 13.83
CA LEU A 278 23.55 18.41 13.83
C LEU A 278 22.86 17.07 13.61
N VAL A 279 21.83 16.77 14.40
CA VAL A 279 21.05 15.51 14.32
C VAL A 279 19.58 15.83 14.13
N GLY A 280 18.96 15.29 13.08
CA GLY A 280 17.52 15.45 12.84
C GLY A 280 16.69 14.63 13.82
N ARG A 281 15.79 15.29 14.56
CA ARG A 281 14.93 14.62 15.57
C ARG A 281 13.73 13.90 14.95
N ASN A 282 13.31 14.31 13.75
CA ASN A 282 12.16 13.77 13.03
C ASN A 282 12.27 13.99 11.52
N ARG A 283 11.30 13.51 10.74
CA ARG A 283 11.26 13.65 9.26
C ARG A 283 11.38 15.08 8.73
N ARG A 284 10.89 16.09 9.48
CA ARG A 284 11.00 17.51 9.11
C ARG A 284 12.43 18.04 9.37
N GLY A 285 13.03 17.66 10.49
CA GLY A 285 14.45 17.94 10.79
C GLY A 285 15.41 17.26 9.82
N ASN A 286 15.17 15.99 9.48
CA ASN A 286 15.95 15.23 8.49
C ASN A 286 15.93 15.90 7.10
N GLU A 287 14.74 16.30 6.62
CA GLU A 287 14.57 17.06 5.37
C GLU A 287 15.31 18.40 5.42
N TYR A 288 15.16 19.14 6.53
CA TYR A 288 15.83 20.44 6.73
C TYR A 288 17.36 20.29 6.69
N LEU A 289 17.92 19.29 7.38
CA LEU A 289 19.36 19.04 7.37
C LEU A 289 19.86 18.70 5.97
N SER A 290 19.23 17.75 5.28
CA SER A 290 19.69 17.29 3.96
C SER A 290 19.59 18.32 2.84
N PHE A 291 18.58 19.21 2.87
CA PHE A 291 18.24 20.05 1.71
C PHE A 291 18.20 21.56 1.98
N LYS A 292 18.35 22.02 3.23
CA LYS A 292 18.32 23.45 3.59
C LYS A 292 19.51 23.90 4.43
N GLU A 293 19.93 23.10 5.41
CA GLU A 293 21.06 23.46 6.29
C GLU A 293 22.42 23.07 5.67
N ALA A 294 22.50 21.90 5.03
CA ALA A 294 23.76 21.36 4.52
C ALA A 294 24.38 22.23 3.41
N ARG A 295 25.66 22.55 3.57
CA ARG A 295 26.49 23.29 2.61
C ARG A 295 27.50 22.37 1.92
N GLN A 296 28.13 22.85 0.84
CA GLN A 296 29.03 22.05 0.00
C GLN A 296 30.18 21.35 0.74
N ASN A 297 30.69 21.95 1.82
CA ASN A 297 31.80 21.39 2.61
C ASN A 297 31.33 20.55 3.82
N ASP A 298 30.05 20.63 4.21
CA ASP A 298 29.52 19.87 5.33
C ASP A 298 29.46 18.37 4.95
N VAL A 299 29.52 17.45 5.93
CA VAL A 299 29.41 16.01 5.68
C VAL A 299 28.11 15.48 6.25
N TRP A 300 27.33 14.77 5.42
CA TRP A 300 26.09 14.12 5.84
C TRP A 300 26.31 12.62 6.10
N LEU A 301 25.66 12.09 7.13
CA LEU A 301 25.74 10.68 7.54
C LEU A 301 24.36 10.08 7.84
N HIS A 302 24.19 8.79 7.56
CA HIS A 302 22.97 8.02 7.83
C HIS A 302 23.27 6.51 7.94
N ALA A 303 22.41 5.76 8.63
CA ALA A 303 22.57 4.32 8.81
C ALA A 303 22.18 3.52 7.55
N ARG A 304 23.12 2.75 7.00
CA ARG A 304 22.94 2.09 5.71
C ARG A 304 21.93 0.95 5.80
N GLY A 305 20.95 0.96 4.90
CA GLY A 305 19.92 -0.09 4.81
C GLY A 305 18.83 -0.05 5.90
N THR A 306 18.87 0.92 6.82
CA THR A 306 17.90 1.04 7.92
C THR A 306 17.40 2.48 8.10
N PRO A 307 16.11 2.71 8.41
CA PRO A 307 15.65 4.04 8.79
C PRO A 307 16.41 4.61 10.01
N GLY A 308 16.54 5.94 10.06
CA GLY A 308 17.26 6.63 11.14
C GLY A 308 17.35 8.14 10.94
N ALA A 309 17.92 8.83 11.93
CA ALA A 309 18.19 10.27 11.87
C ALA A 309 19.23 10.62 10.80
N HIS A 310 19.05 11.79 10.17
CA HIS A 310 20.10 12.38 9.34
C HIS A 310 21.05 13.15 10.26
N VAL A 311 22.35 12.91 10.10
CA VAL A 311 23.41 13.59 10.86
C VAL A 311 24.24 14.43 9.91
N LEU A 312 24.64 15.63 10.34
CA LEU A 312 25.43 16.57 9.55
C LEU A 312 26.58 17.13 10.38
N ILE A 313 27.82 16.90 9.94
CA ILE A 313 29.03 17.51 10.49
C ILE A 313 29.24 18.85 9.78
N LEU A 314 29.31 19.95 10.54
CA LEU A 314 29.51 21.28 9.96
C LEU A 314 31.00 21.60 9.78
N GLN A 315 31.43 21.82 8.53
CA GLN A 315 32.80 22.19 8.18
C GLN A 315 32.83 23.59 7.55
N ARG A 316 32.48 24.59 8.37
CA ARG A 316 32.22 25.98 7.92
C ARG A 316 33.35 26.97 8.22
N SER A 317 34.38 26.54 8.95
CA SER A 317 35.59 27.31 9.22
C SER A 317 36.81 26.49 8.77
N PRO A 318 37.82 27.10 8.11
CA PRO A 318 39.04 26.40 7.72
C PRO A 318 39.87 25.88 8.90
N GLN A 319 39.61 26.37 10.13
CA GLN A 319 40.23 25.84 11.35
C GLN A 319 39.47 24.63 11.94
N ILE A 320 38.26 24.33 11.48
CA ILE A 320 37.44 23.20 11.95
C ILE A 320 37.45 22.11 10.89
N VAL A 321 38.51 21.31 10.90
CA VAL A 321 38.59 20.05 10.15
C VAL A 321 37.84 18.97 10.93
N ALA A 322 37.04 18.13 10.25
CA ALA A 322 36.41 16.98 10.88
C ALA A 322 37.49 15.95 11.26
N THR A 323 37.91 15.96 12.53
CA THR A 323 38.84 14.97 13.09
C THR A 323 38.19 13.59 13.16
N ASP A 324 38.99 12.53 13.29
CA ASP A 324 38.46 11.16 13.40
C ASP A 324 37.49 10.99 14.58
N GLU A 325 37.66 11.76 15.65
CA GLU A 325 36.70 11.85 16.77
C GLU A 325 35.34 12.42 16.32
N CYS A 326 35.32 13.51 15.54
CA CYS A 326 34.08 14.09 14.99
C CYS A 326 33.33 13.06 14.14
N TRP A 327 34.08 12.37 13.28
CA TRP A 327 33.56 11.33 12.39
C TRP A 327 32.97 10.17 13.18
N GLN A 328 33.68 9.67 14.19
CA GLN A 328 33.24 8.56 15.01
C GLN A 328 32.03 8.94 15.87
N LEU A 329 32.03 10.12 16.49
CA LEU A 329 30.88 10.62 17.27
C LEU A 329 29.64 10.79 16.38
N ALA A 330 29.79 11.35 15.17
CA ALA A 330 28.70 11.47 14.22
C ALA A 330 28.16 10.10 13.74
N ALA A 331 29.05 9.12 13.53
CA ALA A 331 28.66 7.75 13.20
C ALA A 331 27.93 7.06 14.37
N ASN A 332 28.41 7.21 15.60
CA ASN A 332 27.76 6.68 16.80
C ASN A 332 26.37 7.30 17.01
N LEU A 333 26.23 8.61 16.80
CA LEU A 333 24.93 9.30 16.84
C LEU A 333 23.98 8.84 15.74
N ALA A 334 24.46 8.63 14.51
CA ALA A 334 23.66 8.09 13.42
C ALA A 334 23.20 6.66 13.71
N ALA A 335 24.09 5.82 14.27
CA ALA A 335 23.80 4.45 14.68
C ALA A 335 22.77 4.41 15.82
N PHE A 336 22.99 5.22 16.87
CA PHE A 336 22.11 5.34 18.02
C PHE A 336 20.71 5.80 17.60
N TYR A 337 20.58 6.87 16.83
CA TYR A 337 19.28 7.35 16.33
C TYR A 337 18.77 6.61 15.07
N SER A 338 19.20 5.35 14.86
CA SER A 338 18.68 4.46 13.82
C SER A 338 17.88 3.27 14.37
N ASP A 339 17.28 2.53 13.43
CA ASP A 339 16.65 1.24 13.69
C ASP A 339 17.67 0.11 14.01
N GLY A 340 18.95 0.34 13.71
CA GLY A 340 20.09 -0.55 14.01
C GLY A 340 20.66 -0.39 15.42
N ARG A 341 20.13 0.50 16.26
CA ARG A 341 20.66 0.78 17.62
C ARG A 341 20.79 -0.41 18.58
N ALA A 342 20.14 -1.53 18.28
CA ALA A 342 20.19 -2.75 19.09
C ALA A 342 21.30 -3.71 18.64
N ASP A 343 21.97 -3.42 17.53
CA ASP A 343 23.12 -4.15 17.02
C ASP A 343 24.40 -3.49 17.56
N THR A 344 25.43 -4.28 17.87
CA THR A 344 26.68 -3.75 18.48
C THR A 344 27.49 -2.84 17.55
N ARG A 345 27.24 -2.94 16.24
CA ARG A 345 27.92 -2.22 15.16
C ARG A 345 26.93 -1.97 14.03
N VAL A 346 26.91 -0.75 13.49
CA VAL A 346 26.04 -0.36 12.37
C VAL A 346 26.88 0.28 11.27
N ASP A 347 26.68 -0.13 10.02
CA ASP A 347 27.28 0.52 8.85
C ASP A 347 26.66 1.92 8.66
N ILE A 348 27.45 2.97 8.80
CA ILE A 348 27.04 4.35 8.55
C ILE A 348 27.64 4.81 7.22
N MET A 349 26.78 5.17 6.27
CA MET A 349 27.20 5.78 5.01
C MET A 349 27.34 7.29 5.19
N ALA A 350 28.43 7.85 4.68
CA ALA A 350 28.67 9.28 4.60
C ALA A 350 28.62 9.74 3.13
N ALA A 351 28.12 10.94 2.89
CA ALA A 351 28.08 11.57 1.57
C ALA A 351 28.26 13.09 1.67
N GLU A 352 28.82 13.69 0.63
CA GLU A 352 28.77 15.15 0.48
C GLU A 352 27.34 15.58 0.08
N PRO A 353 26.83 16.71 0.59
CA PRO A 353 25.49 17.22 0.28
C PRO A 353 25.19 17.39 -1.21
N LYS A 354 26.21 17.70 -2.05
CA LYS A 354 26.08 17.77 -3.52
C LYS A 354 25.65 16.44 -4.18
N HIS A 355 25.86 15.31 -3.50
CA HIS A 355 25.48 13.98 -3.96
C HIS A 355 24.15 13.49 -3.38
N ILE A 356 23.48 14.27 -2.53
CA ILE A 356 22.18 13.95 -1.95
C ILE A 356 21.08 14.56 -2.82
N LEU A 357 20.17 13.72 -3.31
CA LEU A 357 18.99 14.14 -4.05
C LEU A 357 17.72 13.86 -3.26
N LYS A 358 16.71 14.70 -3.45
CA LYS A 358 15.32 14.37 -3.14
C LYS A 358 14.66 13.70 -4.36
N PRO A 359 14.18 12.45 -4.26
CA PRO A 359 13.34 11.88 -5.31
C PRO A 359 12.05 12.69 -5.49
N ALA A 360 11.61 12.90 -6.73
CA ALA A 360 10.36 13.60 -7.00
C ALA A 360 9.17 12.84 -6.38
N GLY A 361 8.33 13.54 -5.62
CA GLY A 361 7.15 12.95 -4.95
C GLY A 361 7.44 12.04 -3.75
N SER A 362 8.68 11.95 -3.25
CA SER A 362 8.96 11.14 -2.05
C SER A 362 8.55 11.84 -0.73
N PRO A 363 8.21 11.07 0.33
CA PRO A 363 7.96 11.62 1.67
C PRO A 363 9.14 12.43 2.22
N LEU A 364 8.86 13.31 3.18
CA LEU A 364 9.87 14.13 3.86
C LEU A 364 10.94 13.26 4.53
N GLY A 365 12.21 13.67 4.41
CA GLY A 365 13.36 12.93 4.89
C GLY A 365 13.80 11.78 3.97
N THR A 366 13.15 11.56 2.83
CA THR A 366 13.62 10.55 1.86
C THR A 366 14.76 11.13 1.02
N VAL A 367 15.90 10.44 0.99
CA VAL A 367 17.10 10.81 0.22
C VAL A 367 17.47 9.73 -0.77
N LYS A 368 18.04 10.13 -1.91
CA LYS A 368 18.76 9.25 -2.85
C LYS A 368 20.19 9.75 -2.99
N ILE A 369 21.14 8.90 -2.66
CA ILE A 369 22.58 9.20 -2.77
C ILE A 369 23.04 8.89 -4.20
N ARG A 370 23.78 9.80 -4.82
CA ARG A 370 24.46 9.58 -6.12
C ARG A 370 25.81 8.89 -5.96
N GLN A 371 26.55 9.24 -4.90
CA GLN A 371 27.89 8.78 -4.62
C GLN A 371 28.10 8.80 -3.10
N GLU A 372 28.54 7.68 -2.53
CA GLU A 372 29.00 7.59 -1.15
C GLU A 372 30.44 8.13 -1.06
N LEU A 373 30.75 8.86 0.01
CA LEU A 373 32.09 9.39 0.30
C LEU A 373 32.93 8.37 1.08
N LYS A 374 32.34 7.77 2.12
CA LYS A 374 32.97 6.79 3.02
C LYS A 374 31.89 5.98 3.72
N VAL A 375 32.21 4.74 4.12
CA VAL A 375 31.42 3.97 5.10
C VAL A 375 32.23 3.86 6.40
N ILE A 376 31.57 4.07 7.54
CA ILE A 376 32.17 4.08 8.87
C ILE A 376 31.33 3.19 9.78
N THR A 377 31.96 2.40 10.65
CA THR A 377 31.23 1.64 11.67
C THR A 377 30.84 2.57 12.82
N GLY A 378 29.54 2.74 13.05
CA GLY A 378 29.00 3.42 14.22
C GLY A 378 28.70 2.43 15.34
N PHE A 379 28.94 2.85 16.59
CA PHE A 379 28.70 2.08 17.81
C PHE A 379 27.57 2.76 18.60
N PRO A 380 26.35 2.19 18.65
CA PRO A 380 25.20 2.82 19.33
C PRO A 380 25.39 3.05 20.83
N GLU A 381 26.23 2.26 21.49
CA GLU A 381 26.50 2.39 22.93
C GLU A 381 27.48 3.52 23.26
N ASP A 382 28.34 3.91 22.31
CA ASP A 382 29.40 4.90 22.51
C ASP A 382 28.89 6.32 22.21
N VAL A 383 27.80 6.69 22.89
CA VAL A 383 27.19 8.04 22.89
C VAL A 383 27.06 8.56 24.33
N PRO A 384 27.12 9.89 24.57
CA PRO A 384 26.95 10.49 25.89
C PRO A 384 25.70 10.00 26.63
N SER A 385 25.83 9.70 27.93
CA SER A 385 24.75 9.18 28.78
C SER A 385 23.51 10.06 28.78
N GLU A 386 23.71 11.39 28.82
CA GLU A 386 22.65 12.41 28.69
C GLU A 386 21.74 12.19 27.47
N LEU A 387 22.28 11.69 26.35
CA LEU A 387 21.51 11.43 25.13
C LEU A 387 20.78 10.09 25.15
N LYS A 388 21.21 9.14 25.99
CA LYS A 388 20.48 7.91 26.31
C LYS A 388 19.29 8.26 27.21
N GLU A 389 19.56 8.90 28.34
CA GLU A 389 18.56 9.36 29.31
C GLU A 389 17.50 10.26 28.67
N ALA A 390 17.89 11.30 27.91
CA ALA A 390 16.96 12.21 27.25
C ALA A 390 16.13 11.54 26.13
N ARG A 391 16.50 10.34 25.68
CA ARG A 391 15.73 9.55 24.71
C ARG A 391 14.75 8.60 25.40
N ASP A 392 15.20 7.97 26.48
CA ASP A 392 14.34 7.06 27.26
C ASP A 392 13.23 7.87 27.95
N ALA A 393 13.56 9.06 28.46
CA ALA A 393 12.58 10.05 28.91
C ALA A 393 11.64 10.54 27.80
N SER A 394 12.08 10.56 26.53
CA SER A 394 11.24 10.95 25.38
C SER A 394 10.35 9.82 24.84
N GLY A 395 10.21 8.69 25.56
CA GLY A 395 9.28 7.60 25.24
C GLY A 395 9.58 6.82 23.95
N GLN A 396 10.69 7.08 23.24
CA GLN A 396 11.02 6.39 21.98
C GLN A 396 11.58 4.96 22.20
N ALA A 397 11.18 4.29 23.28
CA ALA A 397 11.72 3.03 23.75
C ALA A 397 10.68 1.88 23.69
N THR A 398 10.84 1.04 22.67
CA THR A 398 10.76 -0.44 22.81
C THR A 398 9.49 -1.09 23.39
N SER A 399 8.44 -1.20 22.56
CA SER A 399 7.50 -2.33 22.62
C SER A 399 7.38 -3.00 21.23
N TYR A 400 7.07 -2.21 20.20
CA TYR A 400 6.60 -2.66 18.88
C TYR A 400 7.57 -3.49 18.00
N ARG A 401 8.85 -3.70 18.38
CA ARG A 401 9.87 -4.30 17.47
C ARG A 401 10.46 -5.65 17.85
N ARG A 402 10.42 -6.06 19.12
CA ARG A 402 10.95 -7.38 19.52
C ARG A 402 10.05 -8.51 19.00
N THR A 403 8.73 -8.30 19.08
CA THR A 403 7.69 -9.22 18.60
C THR A 403 7.80 -9.48 17.10
N ASP A 404 7.86 -8.43 16.28
CA ASP A 404 7.71 -8.59 14.83
C ASP A 404 9.01 -9.02 14.13
N LYS A 405 10.20 -8.58 14.58
CA LYS A 405 11.46 -9.19 14.10
C LYS A 405 11.53 -10.68 14.48
N ALA A 406 11.04 -11.09 15.65
CA ALA A 406 10.97 -12.49 16.05
C ALA A 406 9.94 -13.30 15.24
N LYS A 407 8.73 -12.78 15.05
CA LYS A 407 7.68 -13.38 14.20
C LYS A 407 8.15 -13.52 12.75
N LEU A 408 8.80 -12.51 12.18
CA LEU A 408 9.32 -12.55 10.81
C LEU A 408 10.46 -13.57 10.67
N LYS A 409 11.39 -13.63 11.62
CA LYS A 409 12.47 -14.63 11.66
C LYS A 409 11.93 -16.06 11.81
N LYS A 410 10.84 -16.25 12.57
CA LYS A 410 10.11 -17.52 12.69
C LYS A 410 9.41 -17.90 11.38
N ARG A 411 8.60 -17.00 10.78
CA ARG A 411 7.93 -17.24 9.48
C ARG A 411 8.93 -17.59 8.36
N ASN A 412 10.10 -16.95 8.34
CA ASN A 412 11.18 -17.28 7.39
C ASN A 412 11.84 -18.63 7.66
N LYS A 413 11.97 -19.06 8.92
CA LYS A 413 12.46 -20.41 9.25
C LYS A 413 11.45 -21.48 8.81
N ASP A 414 10.18 -21.29 9.17
CA ASP A 414 9.09 -22.22 8.88
C ASP A 414 8.85 -22.38 7.36
N SER A 415 9.02 -21.31 6.57
CA SER A 415 8.90 -21.36 5.11
C SER A 415 10.07 -22.11 4.44
N ILE A 416 11.30 -21.92 4.92
CA ILE A 416 12.50 -22.68 4.47
C ILE A 416 12.35 -24.17 4.81
N GLU A 417 11.80 -24.48 5.99
CA GLU A 417 11.60 -25.87 6.45
C GLU A 417 10.51 -26.58 5.62
N LYS A 418 9.37 -25.93 5.38
CA LYS A 418 8.33 -26.43 4.45
C LYS A 418 8.85 -26.61 3.02
N ALA A 419 9.72 -25.72 2.53
CA ALA A 419 10.35 -25.85 1.21
C ALA A 419 11.27 -27.08 1.12
N LYS A 420 12.11 -27.31 2.14
CA LYS A 420 12.97 -28.50 2.24
C LYS A 420 12.15 -29.79 2.29
N GLN A 421 11.05 -29.82 3.05
CA GLN A 421 10.18 -30.99 3.16
C GLN A 421 9.50 -31.34 1.83
N ARG A 422 8.91 -30.35 1.13
CA ARG A 422 8.37 -30.53 -0.23
C ARG A 422 9.41 -31.02 -1.23
N GLN A 423 10.67 -30.58 -1.10
CA GLN A 423 11.77 -31.05 -1.95
C GLN A 423 12.17 -32.50 -1.65
N LYS A 424 12.10 -32.92 -0.37
CA LYS A 424 12.34 -34.31 0.06
C LYS A 424 11.23 -35.24 -0.42
N GLU A 425 9.97 -34.84 -0.33
CA GLU A 425 8.80 -35.57 -0.84
C GLU A 425 8.86 -35.73 -2.38
N ARG A 426 9.17 -34.66 -3.12
CA ARG A 426 9.40 -34.73 -4.58
C ARG A 426 10.53 -35.69 -4.95
N ARG A 427 11.60 -35.75 -4.16
CA ARG A 427 12.70 -36.72 -4.34
C ARG A 427 12.29 -38.16 -4.00
N LYS A 428 11.35 -38.37 -3.07
CA LYS A 428 10.82 -39.69 -2.73
C LYS A 428 9.93 -40.21 -3.85
N LYS A 429 8.94 -39.42 -4.30
CA LYS A 429 8.08 -39.78 -5.44
C LYS A 429 8.86 -40.11 -6.70
N LYS A 430 9.86 -39.28 -7.07
CA LYS A 430 10.72 -39.57 -8.23
C LYS A 430 11.55 -40.85 -8.12
N LYS A 431 11.81 -41.36 -6.91
CA LYS A 431 12.45 -42.67 -6.73
C LYS A 431 11.43 -43.81 -6.85
N GLU A 432 10.27 -43.64 -6.23
CA GLU A 432 9.15 -44.59 -6.32
C GLU A 432 8.70 -44.78 -7.79
N GLU A 433 8.59 -43.69 -8.55
CA GLU A 433 8.33 -43.66 -10.01
C GLU A 433 9.47 -44.24 -10.89
N GLN A 434 10.66 -44.51 -10.32
CA GLN A 434 11.79 -45.14 -11.01
C GLN A 434 12.03 -46.59 -10.55
N THR A 435 11.21 -47.10 -9.62
CA THR A 435 11.30 -48.49 -9.13
C THR A 435 10.08 -49.34 -9.56
N ILE A 436 9.30 -48.82 -10.50
CA ILE A 436 8.16 -49.44 -11.18
C ILE A 436 8.51 -49.43 -12.68
#